data_AF-S4RAA1-F1
#
_entry.id   AF-S4RAA1-F1
#
_cell.length_a   1.000
_cell.length_b   1.000
_cell.length_c   1.000
_cell.angle_alpha   90.00
_cell.angle_beta   90.00
_cell.angle_gamma   90.00
#
_symmetry.space_group_name_H-M   'P 1'
#
loop_
_entity.id
_entity.type
_entity.pdbx_description
1 polymer ?
#
loop_
_entity_poly.entity_id
_entity_poly.type
_entity_poly.pdbx_seq_one_letter_code
_entity_poly.pdbx_strand_id
1 'polypeptide(L)'
;QCQICGETLEENMSSLREHATMHVDRETLECRVCRRKFSLFNRAVEHILSHAGITVLSCNDCGKKLLSPARLSLHYKNCKMRKSYAACQVCGMAVPKKMAVVRRHARLHVDMEKLVCKVCGLQTTSSGNLVKHTLLHIGVFIHECSVCGKGFPFQSLLQQHQR
;
A
#
# COMPACT_ATOMS: atom_id res chain seq x y z
N GLN A 1 7.06 -6.60 -29.47
CA GLN A 1 8.43 -6.22 -29.86
C GLN A 1 9.20 -5.76 -28.63
N CYS A 2 10.38 -6.34 -28.36
CA CYS A 2 11.22 -5.99 -27.23
C CYS A 2 11.81 -4.58 -27.39
N GLN A 3 11.62 -3.72 -26.40
CA GLN A 3 12.10 -2.32 -26.42
C GLN A 3 13.62 -2.19 -26.21
N ILE A 4 14.31 -3.29 -25.86
CA ILE A 4 15.76 -3.30 -25.62
C ILE A 4 16.54 -3.67 -26.90
N CYS A 5 16.07 -4.67 -27.64
CA CYS A 5 16.78 -5.21 -28.81
C CYS A 5 15.92 -5.32 -30.08
N GLY A 6 14.66 -4.89 -30.04
CA GLY A 6 13.79 -4.85 -31.22
C GLY A 6 13.21 -6.19 -31.67
N GLU A 7 13.50 -7.29 -30.96
CA GLU A 7 13.04 -8.64 -31.33
C GLU A 7 11.52 -8.81 -31.14
N THR A 8 10.86 -9.44 -32.10
CA THR A 8 9.43 -9.76 -32.02
C THR A 8 9.26 -11.11 -31.35
N LEU A 9 8.69 -11.12 -30.15
CA LEU A 9 8.44 -12.32 -29.36
C LEU A 9 6.95 -12.63 -29.35
N GLU A 10 6.62 -13.91 -29.24
CA GLU A 10 5.27 -14.34 -28.91
C GLU A 10 4.81 -13.72 -27.57
N GLU A 11 3.54 -13.31 -27.49
CA GLU A 11 2.96 -12.67 -26.30
C GLU A 11 2.69 -13.65 -25.14
N ASN A 12 3.45 -14.75 -25.06
CA ASN A 12 3.36 -15.72 -23.99
C ASN A 12 4.45 -15.49 -22.93
N MET A 13 4.11 -15.69 -21.65
CA MET A 13 5.00 -15.34 -20.53
C MET A 13 6.26 -16.22 -20.42
N SER A 14 6.27 -17.42 -21.00
CA SER A 14 7.42 -18.33 -20.96
C SER A 14 8.50 -17.84 -21.92
N SER A 15 8.14 -17.59 -23.18
CA SER A 15 9.04 -17.04 -24.21
C SER A 15 9.58 -15.66 -23.81
N LEU A 16 8.75 -14.80 -23.21
CA LEU A 16 9.19 -13.51 -22.70
C LEU A 16 10.22 -13.62 -21.56
N ARG A 17 10.07 -14.60 -20.65
CA ARG A 17 11.03 -14.85 -19.57
C ARG A 17 12.34 -15.39 -20.09
N GLU A 18 12.29 -16.34 -21.03
CA GLU A 18 13.49 -16.89 -21.66
C GLU A 18 14.29 -15.80 -22.37
N HIS A 19 13.61 -14.99 -23.19
CA HIS A 19 14.23 -13.83 -23.82
C HIS A 19 14.84 -12.86 -22.80
N ALA A 20 14.14 -12.56 -21.71
CA ALA A 20 14.64 -11.64 -20.68
C ALA A 20 15.94 -12.12 -20.00
N THR A 21 16.24 -13.41 -20.04
CA THR A 21 17.52 -13.93 -19.50
C THR A 21 18.75 -13.47 -20.29
N MET A 22 18.59 -13.10 -21.56
CA MET A 22 19.69 -12.65 -22.42
C MET A 22 20.19 -11.24 -22.06
N HIS A 23 19.34 -10.44 -21.43
CA HIS A 23 19.67 -9.07 -20.99
C HIS A 23 20.23 -9.02 -19.56
N VAL A 24 20.47 -10.18 -18.94
CA VAL A 24 21.09 -10.31 -17.63
C VAL A 24 22.50 -10.88 -17.80
N ASP A 25 23.47 -10.21 -17.21
CA ASP A 25 24.78 -10.81 -17.01
C ASP A 25 24.68 -11.92 -15.95
N ARG A 26 24.93 -13.17 -16.34
CA ARG A 26 24.71 -14.35 -15.46
C ARG A 26 25.76 -14.48 -14.35
N GLU A 27 26.94 -13.92 -14.55
CA GLU A 27 28.03 -13.99 -13.58
C GLU A 27 27.86 -12.94 -12.50
N THR A 28 27.52 -11.72 -12.90
CA THR A 28 27.37 -10.57 -11.99
C THR A 28 25.94 -10.32 -11.54
N LEU A 29 24.97 -11.01 -12.13
CA LEU A 29 23.53 -10.78 -11.95
C LEU A 29 23.15 -9.31 -12.20
N GLU A 30 23.82 -8.69 -13.17
CA GLU A 30 23.66 -7.29 -13.53
C GLU A 30 22.73 -7.12 -14.73
N CYS A 31 21.86 -6.12 -14.66
CA CYS A 31 21.05 -5.69 -15.79
C CYS A 31 21.93 -5.02 -16.86
N ARG A 32 21.93 -5.55 -18.08
CA ARG A 32 22.72 -4.97 -19.20
C ARG A 32 22.20 -3.62 -19.68
N VAL A 33 20.94 -3.29 -19.37
CA VAL A 33 20.28 -2.04 -19.79
C VAL A 33 20.63 -0.88 -18.85
N CYS A 34 20.48 -1.07 -17.53
CA CYS A 34 20.64 0.01 -16.55
C CYS A 34 21.76 -0.23 -15.53
N ARG A 35 22.57 -1.30 -15.70
CA ARG A 35 23.71 -1.67 -14.83
C ARG A 35 23.36 -1.94 -13.37
N ARG A 36 22.08 -2.18 -13.07
CA ARG A 36 21.63 -2.51 -11.71
C ARG A 36 21.97 -3.97 -11.38
N LYS A 37 22.60 -4.18 -10.22
CA LYS A 37 22.94 -5.52 -9.70
C LYS A 37 21.81 -6.10 -8.84
N PHE A 38 21.68 -7.42 -8.88
CA PHE A 38 20.68 -8.17 -8.12
C PHE A 38 21.32 -9.29 -7.32
N SER A 39 20.72 -9.62 -6.17
CA SER A 39 21.18 -10.74 -5.35
C SER A 39 20.71 -12.11 -5.84
N LEU A 40 19.74 -12.14 -6.77
CA LEU A 40 19.15 -13.37 -7.29
C LEU A 40 18.87 -13.23 -8.79
N PHE A 41 19.21 -14.27 -9.56
CA PHE A 41 19.04 -14.27 -11.02
C PHE A 41 17.58 -14.04 -11.44
N ASN A 42 16.62 -14.68 -10.77
CA ASN A 42 15.21 -14.49 -11.07
C ASN A 42 14.74 -13.03 -10.89
N ARG A 43 15.35 -12.25 -9.99
CA ARG A 43 15.04 -10.84 -9.79
C ARG A 43 15.61 -9.96 -10.90
N ALA A 44 16.78 -10.30 -11.43
CA ALA A 44 17.34 -9.61 -12.59
C ALA A 44 16.48 -9.85 -13.84
N VAL A 45 16.08 -11.10 -14.10
CA VAL A 45 15.19 -11.46 -15.22
C VAL A 45 13.84 -10.75 -15.10
N GLU A 46 13.27 -10.74 -13.89
CA GLU A 46 12.04 -10.00 -13.58
C GLU A 46 12.15 -8.49 -13.85
N HIS A 47 13.29 -7.91 -13.52
CA HIS A 47 13.55 -6.50 -13.75
C HIS A 47 13.66 -6.18 -15.25
N ILE A 48 14.29 -7.04 -16.05
CA ILE A 48 14.34 -6.85 -17.52
C ILE A 48 12.95 -6.79 -18.15
N LEU A 49 12.01 -7.61 -17.67
CA LEU A 49 10.63 -7.58 -18.15
C LEU A 49 9.95 -6.21 -17.94
N SER A 50 10.39 -5.43 -16.95
CA SER A 50 9.91 -4.05 -16.75
C SER A 50 10.45 -3.05 -17.78
N HIS A 51 11.65 -3.28 -18.33
CA HIS A 51 12.20 -2.47 -19.41
C HIS A 51 11.49 -2.74 -20.75
N ALA A 52 11.03 -3.96 -20.97
CA ALA A 52 10.29 -4.35 -22.17
C ALA A 52 8.81 -3.88 -22.16
N GLY A 53 8.37 -3.16 -21.12
CA GLY A 53 6.98 -2.69 -21.02
C GLY A 53 5.95 -3.80 -20.86
N ILE A 54 6.38 -5.03 -20.57
CA ILE A 54 5.50 -6.19 -20.44
C ILE A 54 4.62 -6.01 -19.20
N THR A 55 3.31 -6.11 -19.40
CA THR A 55 2.29 -5.80 -18.38
C THR A 55 2.43 -6.71 -17.17
N VAL A 56 3.08 -6.16 -16.17
CA VAL A 56 3.08 -6.63 -14.79
C VAL A 56 1.68 -6.50 -14.21
N LEU A 57 1.12 -7.62 -13.77
CA LEU A 57 -0.16 -7.65 -13.09
C LEU A 57 -0.09 -6.72 -11.87
N SER A 58 -0.95 -5.73 -11.85
CA SER A 58 -0.98 -4.73 -10.80
C SER A 58 -1.94 -5.18 -9.70
N CYS A 59 -1.52 -5.07 -8.45
CA CYS A 59 -2.45 -5.21 -7.33
C CYS A 59 -3.35 -3.97 -7.28
N ASN A 60 -4.66 -4.16 -7.41
CA ASN A 60 -5.63 -3.06 -7.37
C ASN A 60 -5.70 -2.38 -6.00
N ASP A 61 -5.20 -3.04 -4.94
CA ASP A 61 -5.29 -2.56 -3.56
C ASP A 61 -4.09 -1.70 -3.12
N CYS A 62 -2.92 -1.87 -3.74
CA CYS A 62 -1.71 -1.14 -3.34
C CYS A 62 -0.86 -0.66 -4.53
N GLY A 63 -1.31 -0.89 -5.77
CA GLY A 63 -0.58 -0.50 -6.98
C GLY A 63 0.71 -1.29 -7.23
N LYS A 64 1.05 -2.27 -6.38
CA LYS A 64 2.28 -3.05 -6.55
C LYS A 64 2.19 -3.92 -7.81
N LYS A 65 3.16 -3.72 -8.69
CA LYS A 65 3.33 -4.44 -9.96
C LYS A 65 4.03 -5.79 -9.74
N LEU A 66 3.43 -6.88 -10.22
CA LEU A 66 3.86 -8.26 -9.99
C LEU A 66 3.83 -9.08 -11.29
N LEU A 67 4.84 -9.93 -11.46
CA LEU A 67 5.16 -10.58 -12.73
C LEU A 67 4.55 -11.98 -12.89
N SER A 68 3.69 -12.43 -11.99
CA SER A 68 2.96 -13.69 -12.18
C SER A 68 1.64 -13.75 -11.39
N PRO A 69 0.64 -14.49 -11.89
CA PRO A 69 -0.61 -14.73 -11.18
C PRO A 69 -0.40 -15.41 -9.82
N ALA A 70 0.52 -16.37 -9.71
CA ALA A 70 0.82 -17.05 -8.45
C ALA A 70 1.42 -16.09 -7.40
N ARG A 71 2.33 -15.20 -7.82
CA ARG A 71 2.88 -14.17 -6.93
C ARG A 71 1.89 -13.08 -6.61
N LEU A 72 1.03 -12.72 -7.56
CA LEU A 72 -0.09 -11.82 -7.32
C LEU A 72 -1.09 -12.43 -6.33
N SER A 73 -1.38 -13.74 -6.41
CA SER A 73 -2.25 -14.45 -5.47
C SER A 73 -1.65 -14.51 -4.06
N LEU A 74 -0.38 -14.89 -3.94
CA LEU A 74 0.34 -14.85 -2.65
C LEU A 74 0.43 -13.41 -2.10
N HIS A 75 0.71 -12.45 -2.98
CA HIS A 75 0.69 -11.05 -2.64
C HIS A 75 -0.71 -10.62 -2.19
N TYR A 76 -1.79 -10.98 -2.86
CA TYR A 76 -3.16 -10.63 -2.46
C TYR A 76 -3.49 -11.18 -1.07
N LYS A 77 -3.07 -12.42 -0.76
CA LYS A 77 -3.22 -12.99 0.60
C LYS A 77 -2.54 -12.11 1.66
N ASN A 78 -1.31 -11.67 1.40
CA ASN A 78 -0.54 -10.82 2.33
C ASN A 78 -0.91 -9.32 2.26
N CYS A 79 -1.40 -8.85 1.12
CA CYS A 79 -1.80 -7.47 0.85
C CYS A 79 -3.15 -7.19 1.48
N LYS A 80 -4.07 -8.16 1.50
CA LYS A 80 -5.27 -8.10 2.36
C LYS A 80 -4.91 -7.84 3.83
N MET A 81 -3.78 -8.38 4.32
CA MET A 81 -3.30 -8.07 5.67
C MET A 81 -2.75 -6.63 5.80
N ARG A 82 -2.11 -6.07 4.76
CA ARG A 82 -1.68 -4.65 4.71
C ARG A 82 -2.82 -3.66 4.42
N LYS A 83 -3.92 -4.11 3.81
CA LYS A 83 -5.19 -3.38 3.62
C LYS A 83 -5.83 -2.97 4.94
N SER A 84 -5.43 -3.65 6.03
CA SER A 84 -5.79 -3.30 7.39
C SER A 84 -4.93 -2.19 7.97
N TYR A 85 -4.15 -1.41 7.20
CA TYR A 85 -3.41 -0.26 7.69
C TYR A 85 -3.84 1.02 6.94
N ALA A 86 -3.75 2.16 7.60
CA ALA A 86 -3.98 3.48 7.03
C ALA A 86 -2.96 4.48 7.60
N ALA A 87 -2.53 5.42 6.77
CA ALA A 87 -1.63 6.48 7.19
C ALA A 87 -2.38 7.50 8.05
N CYS A 88 -1.85 7.80 9.23
CA CYS A 88 -2.31 8.91 10.06
C CYS A 88 -2.08 10.23 9.32
N GLN A 89 -3.12 11.03 9.12
CA GLN A 89 -3.00 12.31 8.42
C GLN A 89 -2.25 13.39 9.24
N VAL A 90 -2.06 13.16 10.53
CA VAL A 90 -1.33 14.08 11.42
C VAL A 90 0.18 13.81 11.42
N CYS A 91 0.62 12.55 11.41
CA CYS A 91 2.05 12.21 11.54
C CYS A 91 2.58 11.23 10.49
N GLY A 92 1.77 10.81 9.52
CA GLY A 92 2.17 9.90 8.44
C GLY A 92 2.37 8.44 8.84
N MET A 93 2.32 8.11 10.13
CA MET A 93 2.55 6.73 10.60
C MET A 93 1.49 5.78 10.05
N ALA A 94 1.91 4.60 9.57
CA ALA A 94 1.00 3.54 9.18
C ALA A 94 0.40 2.87 10.43
N VAL A 95 -0.92 2.96 10.59
CA VAL A 95 -1.67 2.44 11.74
C VAL A 95 -2.62 1.34 11.30
N PRO A 96 -2.68 0.19 11.99
CA PRO A 96 -3.72 -0.80 11.73
C PRO A 96 -5.13 -0.19 11.88
N LYS A 97 -5.99 -0.33 10.86
CA LYS A 97 -7.45 -0.17 10.83
C LYS A 97 -8.15 -1.18 11.77
N LYS A 98 -7.77 -1.15 13.05
CA LYS A 98 -8.46 -1.81 14.18
C LYS A 98 -8.78 -0.74 15.22
N MET A 99 -10.04 -0.57 15.59
CA MET A 99 -10.49 0.56 16.43
C MET A 99 -9.72 0.70 17.76
N ALA A 100 -9.36 -0.42 18.40
CA ALA A 100 -8.57 -0.38 19.63
C ALA A 100 -7.17 0.22 19.40
N VAL A 101 -6.54 -0.10 18.26
CA VAL A 101 -5.20 0.41 17.91
C VAL A 101 -5.27 1.87 17.50
N VAL A 102 -6.26 2.25 16.68
CA VAL A 102 -6.43 3.66 16.26
C VAL A 102 -6.74 4.56 17.46
N ARG A 103 -7.59 4.11 18.40
CA ARG A 103 -7.84 4.85 19.65
C ARG A 103 -6.59 5.02 20.51
N ARG A 104 -5.74 4.00 20.59
CA ARG A 104 -4.46 4.10 21.30
C ARG A 104 -3.53 5.08 20.60
N HIS A 105 -3.45 5.03 19.27
CA HIS A 105 -2.66 5.95 18.48
C HIS A 105 -3.13 7.42 18.64
N ALA A 106 -4.44 7.66 18.69
CA ALA A 106 -5.02 8.99 18.88
C ALA A 106 -4.55 9.70 20.15
N ARG A 107 -4.20 8.96 21.20
CA ARG A 107 -3.66 9.53 22.45
C ARG A 107 -2.31 10.22 22.27
N LEU A 108 -1.54 9.90 21.24
CA LEU A 108 -0.27 10.58 20.94
C LEU A 108 -0.49 12.04 20.55
N HIS A 109 -1.64 12.32 19.91
CA HIS A 109 -2.05 13.63 19.42
C HIS A 109 -2.88 14.43 20.43
N VAL A 110 -2.89 13.97 21.69
CA VAL A 110 -3.58 14.61 22.80
C VAL A 110 -2.57 14.93 23.90
N ASP A 111 -2.71 16.11 24.49
CA ASP A 111 -2.13 16.41 25.80
C ASP A 111 -3.12 15.91 26.86
N MET A 112 -2.82 14.77 27.46
CA MET A 112 -3.72 14.08 28.40
C MET A 112 -3.76 14.75 29.78
N GLU A 113 -2.77 15.57 30.13
CA GLU A 113 -2.74 16.29 31.38
C GLU A 113 -3.65 17.52 31.30
N LYS A 114 -3.55 18.28 30.20
CA LYS A 114 -4.35 19.49 29.99
C LYS A 114 -5.70 19.22 29.33
N LEU A 115 -5.91 17.98 28.86
CA LEU A 115 -7.04 17.58 28.02
C LEU A 115 -7.22 18.52 26.81
N VAL A 116 -6.11 18.72 26.08
CA VAL A 116 -6.06 19.55 24.86
C VAL A 116 -5.68 18.71 23.64
N CYS A 117 -6.35 18.94 22.51
CA CYS A 117 -5.98 18.36 21.23
C CYS A 117 -4.73 19.06 20.70
N LYS A 118 -3.64 18.31 20.44
CA LYS A 118 -2.39 18.89 19.92
C LYS A 118 -2.49 19.35 18.46
N VAL A 119 -3.56 18.94 17.75
CA VAL A 119 -3.75 19.27 16.32
C VAL A 119 -4.47 20.60 16.13
N CYS A 120 -5.53 20.86 16.88
CA CYS A 120 -6.36 22.07 16.72
C CYS A 120 -6.52 22.91 17.99
N GLY A 121 -5.91 22.50 19.11
CA GLY A 121 -6.00 23.22 20.38
C GLY A 121 -7.31 23.06 21.13
N LEU A 122 -8.26 22.24 20.66
CA LEU A 122 -9.54 22.02 21.36
C LEU A 122 -9.30 21.46 22.77
N GLN A 123 -9.79 22.15 23.78
CA GLN A 123 -9.80 21.68 25.16
C GLN A 123 -11.15 21.04 25.51
N THR A 124 -11.12 19.94 26.25
CA THR A 124 -12.34 19.31 26.78
C THR A 124 -12.17 18.93 28.24
N THR A 125 -13.28 18.66 28.93
CA THR A 125 -13.28 18.16 30.31
C THR A 125 -13.21 16.63 30.40
N SER A 126 -13.21 15.93 29.25
CA SER A 126 -13.26 14.47 29.19
C SER A 126 -12.23 13.92 28.21
N SER A 127 -11.27 13.17 28.73
CA SER A 127 -10.24 12.48 27.95
C SER A 127 -10.83 11.55 26.88
N GLY A 128 -11.93 10.86 27.20
CA GLY A 128 -12.63 10.00 26.25
C GLY A 128 -13.20 10.77 25.06
N ASN A 129 -13.82 11.92 25.31
CA ASN A 129 -14.35 12.79 24.26
C ASN A 129 -13.24 13.41 23.42
N LEU A 130 -12.13 13.79 24.04
CA LEU A 130 -10.98 14.34 23.35
C LEU A 130 -10.31 13.33 22.41
N VAL A 131 -10.15 12.09 22.87
CA VAL A 131 -9.65 10.99 22.02
C VAL A 131 -10.60 10.73 20.87
N LYS A 132 -11.93 10.73 21.10
CA LYS A 132 -12.93 10.57 20.04
C LYS A 132 -12.86 11.70 19.01
N HIS A 133 -12.74 12.94 19.46
CA HIS A 133 -12.53 14.10 18.60
C HIS A 133 -11.29 13.94 17.74
N THR A 134 -10.17 13.55 18.35
CA THR A 134 -8.86 13.44 17.68
C THR A 134 -8.83 12.35 16.59
N LEU A 135 -9.72 11.35 16.66
CA LEU A 135 -9.88 10.36 15.59
C LEU A 135 -10.31 10.97 14.26
N LEU A 136 -10.99 12.13 14.27
CA LEU A 136 -11.37 12.85 13.05
C LEU A 136 -10.15 13.41 12.32
N HIS A 137 -9.15 13.91 13.06
CA HIS A 137 -7.91 14.46 12.49
C HIS A 137 -7.00 13.39 11.92
N ILE A 138 -6.96 12.20 12.56
CA ILE A 138 -6.11 11.09 12.12
C ILE A 138 -6.52 10.59 10.73
N GLY A 139 -7.78 10.78 10.33
CA GLY A 139 -8.28 10.38 9.01
C GLY A 139 -8.25 8.87 8.77
N VAL A 140 -8.10 8.06 9.83
CA VAL A 140 -8.15 6.60 9.74
C VAL A 140 -9.59 6.14 9.96
N PHE A 141 -10.26 5.84 8.85
CA PHE A 141 -11.65 5.39 8.81
C PHE A 141 -11.75 3.87 8.81
N ILE A 142 -12.66 3.33 9.62
CA ILE A 142 -12.87 1.88 9.79
C ILE A 142 -14.22 1.44 9.24
N HIS A 143 -15.17 2.36 9.19
CA HIS A 143 -16.48 2.13 8.60
C HIS A 143 -16.53 2.86 7.26
N GLU A 144 -17.17 2.28 6.25
CA GLU A 144 -17.27 2.85 4.91
C GLU A 144 -18.72 2.74 4.44
N CYS A 145 -19.21 3.81 3.81
CA CYS A 145 -20.52 3.79 3.17
C CYS A 145 -20.43 2.97 1.88
N SER A 146 -21.22 1.90 1.77
CA SER A 146 -21.24 1.03 0.59
C SER A 146 -21.77 1.72 -0.68
N VAL A 147 -22.49 2.84 -0.54
CA VAL A 147 -23.08 3.57 -1.66
C VAL A 147 -22.12 4.60 -2.25
N CYS A 148 -21.48 5.42 -1.40
CA CYS A 148 -20.64 6.53 -1.85
C CYS A 148 -19.14 6.35 -1.57
N GLY A 149 -18.74 5.27 -0.86
CA GLY A 149 -17.34 5.00 -0.50
C GLY A 149 -16.78 5.90 0.61
N LYS A 150 -17.58 6.79 1.21
CA LYS A 150 -17.11 7.71 2.26
C LYS A 150 -16.78 6.96 3.54
N GLY A 151 -15.59 7.24 4.10
CA GLY A 151 -15.10 6.64 5.34
C GLY A 151 -15.54 7.38 6.61
N PHE A 152 -15.80 6.63 7.67
CA PHE A 152 -16.16 7.11 9.01
C PHE A 152 -15.36 6.41 10.11
N PRO A 153 -14.96 7.13 11.17
CA PRO A 153 -14.23 6.55 12.29
C PRO A 153 -15.15 5.79 13.26
N PHE A 154 -16.46 6.01 13.21
CA PHE A 154 -17.45 5.35 14.08
C PHE A 154 -18.67 4.89 13.28
N GLN A 155 -19.25 3.76 13.69
CA GLN A 155 -20.46 3.22 13.10
C GLN A 155 -21.66 4.16 13.25
N SER A 156 -21.78 4.87 14.37
CA SER A 156 -22.87 5.82 14.60
C SER A 156 -22.86 6.98 13.60
N LEU A 157 -21.68 7.48 13.21
CA LEU A 157 -21.55 8.53 12.20
C LEU A 157 -21.88 8.01 10.79
N LEU A 158 -21.51 6.76 10.48
CA LEU A 158 -21.93 6.12 9.23
C LEU A 158 -23.46 5.99 9.18
N GLN A 159 -24.08 5.50 10.26
CA GLN A 159 -25.54 5.36 10.34
C GLN A 159 -26.24 6.71 10.19
N GLN A 160 -25.70 7.77 10.80
CA GLN A 160 -26.23 9.12 10.61
C GLN A 160 -26.12 9.60 9.16
N HIS A 161 -25.02 9.26 8.48
CA HIS A 161 -24.83 9.61 7.07
C HIS A 161 -25.76 8.85 6.12
N GLN A 162 -26.18 7.63 6.49
CA GLN A 162 -27.04 6.77 5.67
C GLN A 162 -28.54 7.03 5.83
N ARG A 163 -28.92 7.91 6.76
CA ARG A 163 -30.29 8.41 6.89
C ARG A 163 -30.50 9.57 5.92
#